data_AF-A0A8E2JXA8-F1
#
_entry.id   AF-A0A8E2JXA8-F1
#
_cell.length_a   1.000
_cell.length_b   1.000
_cell.length_c   1.000
_cell.angle_alpha   90.00
_cell.angle_beta   90.00
_cell.angle_gamma   90.00
#
_symmetry.space_group_name_H-M   'P 1'
#
loop_
_entity.id
_entity.type
_entity.pdbx_description
1 polymer ?
#
loop_
_entity_poly.entity_id
_entity_poly.type
_entity_poly.pdbx_seq_one_letter_code
_entity_poly.pdbx_strand_id
1 'polypeptide(L)'
;MPPGTPGVSTRKKLPEHDPENHEIKHMRQIQHMSWSEIARQLNEKRVQNGRAATLTEAAVYGRFVRNGKRIAEATGEDFNPSDYMHLKHPKPAAKSARSAEATPKFSEEMDELLVRAVDVTRKRFWKHVADELQVTGGTYYSEAVLQKRFNTI
;
A
#
# COMPACT_ATOMS: atom_id res chain seq x y z
N MET A 1 3.39 42.29 50.19
CA MET A 1 3.53 41.21 49.20
C MET A 1 2.14 40.86 48.70
N PRO A 2 1.82 40.93 47.40
CA PRO A 2 0.52 40.50 46.92
C PRO A 2 0.47 38.95 46.82
N PRO A 3 -0.66 38.31 47.17
CA PRO A 3 -0.84 36.88 47.01
C PRO A 3 -0.97 36.53 45.52
N GLY A 4 -0.24 35.48 45.11
CA GLY A 4 -0.17 35.02 43.73
C GLY A 4 -1.53 34.57 43.18
N THR A 5 -1.83 35.01 41.96
CA THR A 5 -2.99 34.63 41.17
C THR A 5 -3.01 33.11 40.98
N PRO A 6 -4.07 32.38 41.34
CA PRO A 6 -4.19 30.98 40.98
C PRO A 6 -4.32 30.90 39.46
N GLY A 7 -3.38 30.20 38.82
CA GLY A 7 -3.39 29.95 37.38
C GLY A 7 -4.75 29.43 36.96
N VAL A 8 -5.40 30.16 36.05
CA VAL A 8 -6.65 29.76 35.40
C VAL A 8 -6.37 28.42 34.73
N SER A 9 -6.73 27.34 35.40
CA SER A 9 -6.69 26.00 34.85
C SER A 9 -7.64 26.03 33.67
N THR A 10 -7.09 26.13 32.46
CA THR A 10 -7.86 26.10 31.22
C THR A 10 -8.72 24.85 31.29
N ARG A 11 -10.03 25.03 31.52
CA ARG A 11 -11.04 23.97 31.48
C ARG A 11 -10.73 23.17 30.24
N LYS A 12 -10.11 21.99 30.41
CA LYS A 12 -9.77 21.10 29.30
C LYS A 12 -11.09 20.86 28.61
N LYS A 13 -11.30 21.44 27.41
CA LYS A 13 -12.45 21.11 26.57
C LYS A 13 -12.52 19.60 26.59
N LEU A 14 -13.62 19.05 27.08
CA LEU A 14 -13.67 17.61 27.31
C LEU A 14 -13.32 16.93 25.99
N PRO A 15 -12.45 15.90 25.99
CA PRO A 15 -12.02 15.25 24.75
C PRO A 15 -13.19 14.77 23.88
N GLU A 16 -14.35 14.51 24.48
CA GLU A 16 -15.59 14.15 23.80
C GLU A 16 -16.25 15.28 22.99
N HIS A 17 -15.84 16.54 23.16
CA HIS A 17 -16.30 17.67 22.34
C HIS A 17 -15.26 18.15 21.32
N ASP A 18 -14.14 17.43 21.19
CA ASP A 18 -13.15 17.72 20.15
C ASP A 18 -13.70 17.20 18.81
N PRO A 19 -13.94 18.07 17.81
CA PRO A 19 -14.46 17.66 16.51
C PRO A 19 -13.54 16.62 15.85
N GLU A 20 -12.24 16.66 16.15
CA GLU A 20 -11.28 15.70 15.65
C GLU A 20 -11.52 14.27 16.18
N ASN A 21 -11.99 14.12 17.42
CA ASN A 21 -12.26 12.80 17.99
C ASN A 21 -13.55 12.18 17.42
N HIS A 22 -14.57 13.00 17.14
CA HIS A 22 -15.76 12.55 16.41
C HIS A 22 -15.41 12.13 14.99
N GLU A 23 -14.54 12.89 14.34
CA GLU A 23 -14.10 12.61 12.98
C GLU A 23 -13.25 11.33 12.89
N ILE A 24 -12.36 11.07 13.87
CA ILE A 24 -11.66 9.78 14.00
C ILE A 24 -12.66 8.63 14.16
N LYS A 25 -13.67 8.78 15.03
CA LYS A 25 -14.71 7.75 15.24
C LYS A 25 -15.46 7.46 13.94
N HIS A 26 -15.92 8.51 13.25
CA HIS A 26 -16.66 8.40 11.99
C HIS A 26 -15.83 7.74 10.87
N MET A 27 -14.59 8.18 10.63
CA MET A 27 -13.73 7.60 9.60
C MET A 27 -13.41 6.12 9.87
N ARG A 28 -13.32 5.71 11.13
CA ARG A 28 -13.05 4.32 11.48
C ARG A 28 -14.27 3.42 11.39
N GLN A 29 -15.43 3.87 11.89
CA GLN A 29 -16.64 3.07 11.93
C GLN A 29 -17.36 3.01 10.58
N ILE A 30 -17.49 4.14 9.89
CA ILE A 30 -18.30 4.26 8.66
C ILE A 30 -17.45 4.05 7.41
N GLN A 31 -16.29 4.71 7.36
CA GLN A 31 -15.44 4.68 6.18
C GLN A 31 -14.41 3.52 6.23
N HIS A 32 -14.34 2.80 7.35
CA HIS A 32 -13.40 1.71 7.58
C HIS A 32 -11.96 2.06 7.17
N MET A 33 -11.51 3.27 7.49
CA MET A 33 -10.17 3.73 7.14
C MET A 33 -9.11 3.17 8.09
N SER A 34 -7.88 2.99 7.59
CA SER A 34 -6.73 2.63 8.43
C SER A 34 -6.32 3.81 9.31
N TRP A 35 -5.68 3.52 10.43
CA TRP A 35 -5.17 4.56 11.34
C TRP A 35 -4.19 5.51 10.65
N SER A 36 -3.36 4.99 9.76
CA SER A 36 -2.43 5.76 8.93
C SER A 36 -3.16 6.73 8.00
N GLU A 37 -4.25 6.30 7.36
CA GLU A 37 -5.04 7.12 6.44
C GLU A 37 -5.80 8.22 7.20
N ILE A 38 -6.38 7.88 8.35
CA ILE A 38 -7.04 8.84 9.24
C ILE A 38 -6.03 9.90 9.71
N ALA A 39 -4.85 9.49 10.16
CA ALA A 39 -3.79 10.42 10.58
C ALA A 39 -3.36 11.35 9.44
N ARG A 40 -3.20 10.81 8.23
CA ARG A 40 -2.88 11.59 7.03
C ARG A 40 -3.94 12.65 6.76
N GLN A 41 -5.21 12.27 6.68
CA GLN A 41 -6.31 13.20 6.40
C GLN A 41 -6.47 14.28 7.46
N LEU A 42 -6.35 13.92 8.75
CA LEU A 42 -6.45 14.91 9.83
C LEU A 42 -5.28 15.88 9.82
N ASN A 43 -4.07 15.40 9.53
CA ASN A 43 -2.92 16.29 9.37
C ASN A 43 -3.06 17.20 8.15
N GLU A 44 -3.59 16.70 7.03
CA GLU A 44 -3.86 17.48 5.83
C GLU A 44 -4.85 18.61 6.12
N LYS A 45 -5.95 18.30 6.83
CA LYS A 45 -6.90 19.30 7.36
C LYS A 45 -6.25 20.28 8.32
N ARG A 46 -5.33 19.83 9.18
CA ARG A 46 -4.61 20.72 10.11
C ARG A 46 -3.71 21.69 9.37
N VAL A 47 -2.96 21.22 8.37
CA VAL A 47 -2.09 22.06 7.53
C VAL A 47 -2.92 23.10 6.76
N GLN A 48 -4.06 22.69 6.19
CA GLN A 48 -4.99 23.61 5.53
C GLN A 48 -5.51 24.71 6.47
N ASN A 49 -5.71 24.38 7.76
CA ASN A 49 -6.11 25.32 8.80
C ASN A 49 -4.94 26.05 9.48
N GLY A 50 -3.73 26.00 8.90
CA GLY A 50 -2.53 26.66 9.44
C GLY A 50 -1.98 26.05 10.74
N ARG A 51 -2.35 24.81 11.07
CA ARG A 51 -1.88 24.06 12.24
C ARG A 51 -0.83 23.02 11.84
N ALA A 52 0.03 22.66 12.80
CA ALA A 52 1.07 21.66 12.58
C ALA A 52 0.51 20.23 12.47
N ALA A 53 1.01 19.47 11.49
CA ALA A 53 0.72 18.05 11.25
C ALA A 53 1.35 17.14 12.32
N THR A 54 0.81 17.17 13.52
CA THR A 54 1.37 16.46 14.69
C THR A 54 0.69 15.12 15.01
N LEU A 55 -0.37 14.73 14.29
CA LEU A 55 -1.04 13.46 14.56
C LEU A 55 -0.23 12.29 13.99
N THR A 56 0.23 11.44 14.88
CA THR A 56 0.77 10.13 14.50
C THR A 56 -0.34 9.09 14.48
N GLU A 57 -0.09 7.97 13.80
CA GLU A 57 -0.98 6.81 13.80
C GLU A 57 -1.30 6.35 15.23
N ALA A 58 -0.28 6.27 16.09
CA ALA A 58 -0.43 5.92 17.50
C ALA A 58 -1.29 6.94 18.28
N ALA A 59 -1.19 8.23 17.96
CA ALA A 59 -2.02 9.26 18.57
C ALA A 59 -3.50 9.12 18.18
N VAL A 60 -3.77 8.82 16.90
CA VAL A 60 -5.13 8.56 16.40
C VAL A 60 -5.73 7.31 17.05
N TYR A 61 -4.97 6.21 17.07
CA TYR A 61 -5.36 4.97 17.74
C TYR A 61 -5.72 5.20 19.21
N GLY A 62 -4.82 5.86 19.97
CA GLY A 62 -5.05 6.12 21.39
C GLY A 62 -6.25 7.04 21.64
N ARG A 63 -6.52 8.00 20.74
CA ARG A 63 -7.71 8.86 20.79
C ARG A 63 -8.98 8.06 20.52
N PHE A 64 -9.01 7.19 19.50
CA PHE A 64 -10.15 6.34 19.20
C PHE A 64 -10.52 5.42 20.38
N VAL A 65 -9.55 4.73 20.97
CA VAL A 65 -9.80 3.78 22.08
C VAL A 65 -10.35 4.50 23.32
N ARG A 66 -9.74 5.63 23.71
CA ARG A 66 -10.07 6.34 24.95
C ARG A 66 -11.30 7.24 24.81
N ASN A 67 -11.43 7.94 23.69
CA ASN A 67 -12.49 8.92 23.47
C ASN A 67 -13.71 8.29 22.76
N GLY A 68 -13.52 7.24 21.96
CA GLY A 68 -14.63 6.57 21.28
C GLY A 68 -15.67 6.00 22.26
N LYS A 69 -15.22 5.42 23.38
CA LYS A 69 -16.10 4.96 24.46
C LYS A 69 -16.91 6.11 25.06
N ARG A 70 -16.27 7.22 25.38
CA ARG A 70 -16.92 8.41 25.94
C ARG A 70 -17.91 9.05 24.97
N ILE A 71 -17.54 9.12 23.69
CA ILE A 71 -18.42 9.64 22.64
C ILE A 71 -19.65 8.74 22.49
N ALA A 72 -19.46 7.41 22.53
CA ALA A 72 -20.56 6.46 22.44
C ALA A 72 -21.49 6.50 23.66
N GLU A 73 -20.93 6.59 24.88
CA GLU A 73 -21.68 6.83 26.12
C GLU A 73 -22.50 8.12 26.03
N ALA A 74 -21.92 9.21 25.49
CA ALA A 74 -22.61 10.48 25.30
C ALA A 74 -23.72 10.42 24.23
N THR A 75 -23.59 9.55 23.22
CA THR A 75 -24.61 9.36 22.17
C THR A 75 -25.59 8.22 22.48
N GLY A 76 -25.40 7.48 23.56
CA GLY A 76 -26.21 6.29 23.90
C GLY A 76 -25.99 5.10 22.96
N GLU A 77 -24.82 5.01 22.32
CA GLU A 77 -24.44 3.93 21.41
C GLU A 77 -23.66 2.85 22.17
N ASP A 78 -23.97 1.58 21.92
CA ASP A 78 -23.12 0.48 22.38
C ASP A 78 -21.90 0.37 21.47
N PHE A 79 -20.73 0.74 22.00
CA PHE A 79 -19.49 0.81 21.25
C PHE A 79 -18.38 0.03 21.93
N ASN A 80 -17.93 -1.01 21.26
CA ASN A 80 -16.73 -1.73 21.64
C ASN A 80 -15.57 -1.37 20.70
N PRO A 81 -14.50 -0.72 21.18
CA PRO A 81 -13.35 -0.40 20.34
C PRO A 81 -12.74 -1.62 19.65
N SER A 82 -12.76 -2.79 20.30
CA SER A 82 -12.17 -4.03 19.82
C SER A 82 -12.73 -4.47 18.46
N ASP A 83 -14.01 -4.23 18.21
CA ASP A 83 -14.69 -4.59 16.95
C ASP A 83 -14.08 -3.86 15.74
N TYR A 84 -13.48 -2.70 16.01
CA TYR A 84 -12.86 -1.85 15.01
C TYR A 84 -11.33 -1.91 15.04
N MET A 85 -10.70 -2.77 15.84
CA MET A 85 -9.23 -2.85 15.93
C MET A 85 -8.60 -3.60 14.76
N HIS A 86 -9.23 -4.69 14.33
CA HIS A 86 -8.68 -5.61 13.35
C HIS A 86 -9.43 -5.57 12.01
N LEU A 87 -9.93 -4.38 11.64
CA LEU A 87 -10.48 -4.17 10.31
C LEU A 87 -9.43 -4.58 9.28
N LYS A 88 -9.76 -5.58 8.46
CA LYS A 88 -8.93 -6.02 7.34
C LYS A 88 -9.01 -4.93 6.27
N HIS A 89 -8.15 -3.92 6.39
CA HIS A 89 -8.01 -2.95 5.32
C HIS A 89 -7.29 -3.64 4.15
N PRO A 90 -7.80 -3.55 2.92
CA PRO A 90 -6.94 -3.77 1.78
C PRO A 90 -5.77 -2.81 1.95
N LYS A 91 -4.55 -3.35 2.10
CA LYS A 91 -3.36 -2.52 2.29
C LYS A 91 -3.37 -1.48 1.17
N PRO A 92 -3.37 -0.17 1.46
CA PRO A 92 -3.11 0.81 0.41
C PRO A 92 -1.78 0.38 -0.17
N ALA A 93 -1.78 0.04 -1.46
CA ALA A 93 -0.57 -0.33 -2.17
C ALA A 93 0.42 0.80 -1.87
N ALA A 94 1.41 0.52 -1.02
CA ALA A 94 2.52 1.42 -0.81
C ALA A 94 2.97 1.82 -2.21
N LYS A 95 3.28 3.09 -2.44
CA LYS A 95 3.86 3.59 -3.69
C LYS A 95 5.23 2.93 -3.92
N SER A 96 5.22 1.64 -4.16
CA SER A 96 6.18 0.87 -4.91
C SER A 96 5.55 0.83 -6.28
N ALA A 97 6.09 1.60 -7.20
CA ALA A 97 5.78 1.53 -8.62
C ALA A 97 6.25 0.17 -9.17
N ARG A 98 5.60 -0.90 -8.74
CA ARG A 98 5.55 -2.18 -9.45
C ARG A 98 4.08 -2.42 -9.69
N SER A 99 3.70 -2.15 -10.94
CA SER A 99 2.42 -2.49 -11.52
C SER A 99 1.81 -3.70 -10.81
N ALA A 100 0.64 -3.50 -10.23
CA ALA A 100 -0.37 -4.53 -10.33
C ALA A 100 -0.67 -4.63 -11.83
N GLU A 101 0.19 -5.36 -12.55
CA GLU A 101 -0.15 -5.93 -13.83
C GLU A 101 -1.37 -6.78 -13.48
N ALA A 102 -2.56 -6.28 -13.81
CA ALA A 102 -3.65 -7.18 -14.12
C ALA A 102 -3.00 -8.26 -14.98
N THR A 103 -2.96 -9.51 -14.50
CA THR A 103 -2.50 -10.63 -15.32
C THR A 103 -3.11 -10.40 -16.68
N PRO A 104 -2.30 -10.07 -17.71
CA PRO A 104 -2.86 -9.74 -19.00
C PRO A 104 -3.70 -10.95 -19.36
N LYS A 105 -5.01 -10.78 -19.48
CA LYS A 105 -5.84 -11.85 -20.03
C LYS A 105 -5.32 -12.00 -21.45
N PHE A 106 -4.49 -13.02 -21.65
CA PHE A 106 -4.05 -13.42 -22.97
C PHE A 106 -5.33 -13.63 -23.77
N SER A 107 -5.54 -12.77 -24.76
CA SER A 107 -6.55 -13.03 -25.78
C SER A 107 -6.05 -14.19 -26.65
N GLU A 108 -6.96 -14.87 -27.32
CA GLU A 108 -6.61 -15.90 -28.30
C GLU A 108 -5.63 -15.36 -29.37
N GLU A 109 -5.76 -14.09 -29.75
CA GLU A 109 -4.81 -13.41 -30.65
C GLU A 109 -3.39 -13.31 -30.06
N MET A 110 -3.27 -13.05 -28.75
CA MET A 110 -1.97 -13.01 -28.08
C MET A 110 -1.37 -14.41 -27.92
N ASP A 111 -2.21 -15.44 -27.75
CA ASP A 111 -1.77 -16.84 -27.76
C ASP A 111 -1.23 -17.24 -29.15
N GLU A 112 -1.91 -16.85 -30.23
CA GLU A 112 -1.41 -17.06 -31.59
C GLU A 112 -0.08 -16.33 -31.85
N LEU A 113 0.04 -15.08 -31.39
CA LEU A 113 1.28 -14.32 -31.47
C LEU A 113 2.40 -14.97 -30.67
N LEU A 114 2.10 -15.50 -29.48
CA LEU A 114 3.05 -16.21 -28.65
C LEU A 114 3.58 -17.47 -29.36
N VAL A 115 2.69 -18.28 -29.94
CA VAL A 115 3.08 -19.48 -30.71
C VAL A 115 4.02 -19.10 -31.87
N ARG A 116 3.67 -18.06 -32.64
CA ARG A 116 4.54 -17.57 -33.73
C ARG A 116 5.90 -17.08 -33.21
N ALA A 117 5.92 -16.35 -32.11
CA ALA A 117 7.16 -15.84 -31.51
C ALA A 117 8.07 -16.98 -31.04
N VAL A 118 7.50 -18.01 -30.43
CA VAL A 118 8.24 -19.22 -30.01
C VAL A 118 8.81 -19.95 -31.21
N ASP A 119 8.04 -20.13 -32.29
CA ASP A 119 8.51 -20.81 -33.50
C ASP A 119 9.66 -20.07 -34.18
N VAL A 120 9.59 -18.73 -34.27
CA VAL A 120 10.69 -17.92 -34.81
C VAL A 120 11.93 -18.04 -33.94
N THR A 121 11.77 -18.00 -32.62
CA THR A 121 12.88 -18.10 -31.67
C THR A 121 13.55 -19.47 -31.76
N ARG A 122 12.76 -20.55 -31.83
CA ARG A 122 13.27 -21.92 -32.02
C ARG A 122 14.06 -22.07 -33.32
N LYS A 123 13.60 -21.47 -34.41
CA LYS A 123 14.33 -21.47 -35.69
C LYS A 123 15.64 -20.71 -35.61
N ARG A 124 15.70 -19.64 -34.81
CA ARG A 124 16.91 -18.82 -34.62
C ARG A 124 17.82 -19.33 -33.50
N PHE A 125 17.39 -20.34 -32.75
CA PHE A 125 18.12 -20.83 -31.59
C PHE A 125 19.52 -21.30 -31.96
N TRP A 126 19.64 -22.19 -32.95
CA TRP A 126 20.94 -22.72 -33.37
C TRP A 126 21.84 -21.69 -34.03
N LYS A 127 21.24 -20.69 -34.68
CA LYS A 127 21.97 -19.51 -35.18
C LYS A 127 22.60 -18.73 -34.04
N HIS A 128 21.82 -18.44 -32.99
CA HIS A 128 22.33 -17.73 -31.83
C HIS A 128 23.40 -18.55 -31.09
N VAL A 129 23.22 -19.87 -30.97
CA VAL A 129 24.24 -20.77 -30.40
C VAL A 129 25.51 -20.78 -31.25
N ALA A 130 25.40 -20.75 -32.58
CA ALA A 130 26.55 -20.64 -33.48
C ALA A 130 27.31 -19.32 -33.30
N ASP A 131 26.58 -18.21 -33.22
CA ASP A 131 27.15 -16.88 -33.00
C ASP A 131 27.85 -16.80 -31.64
N GLU A 132 27.21 -17.27 -30.56
CA GLU A 132 27.78 -17.31 -29.21
C GLU A 132 29.02 -18.22 -29.11
N LEU A 133 28.98 -19.37 -29.78
CA LEU A 133 30.12 -20.29 -29.82
C LEU A 133 31.27 -19.73 -30.66
N GLN A 134 30.97 -18.94 -31.70
CA GLN A 134 31.99 -18.20 -32.45
C GLN A 134 32.63 -17.10 -31.60
N VAL A 135 31.84 -16.35 -30.84
CA VAL A 135 32.34 -15.31 -29.93
C VAL A 135 33.22 -15.92 -28.83
N THR A 136 32.78 -17.02 -28.22
CA THR A 136 33.46 -17.62 -27.07
C THR A 136 34.62 -18.53 -27.47
N GLY A 137 34.44 -19.33 -28.54
CA GLY A 137 35.37 -20.36 -29.00
C GLY A 137 36.17 -19.99 -30.25
N GLY A 138 35.94 -18.81 -30.84
CA GLY A 138 36.69 -18.29 -32.00
C GLY A 138 36.47 -19.06 -33.31
N THR A 139 35.62 -20.09 -33.32
CA THR A 139 35.41 -20.97 -34.48
C THR A 139 33.93 -20.95 -34.86
N TYR A 140 33.66 -20.65 -36.13
CA TYR A 140 32.30 -20.70 -36.66
C TYR A 140 31.92 -22.13 -37.03
N TYR A 141 30.78 -22.59 -36.50
CA TYR A 141 30.17 -23.85 -36.86
C TYR A 141 28.77 -23.59 -37.41
N SER A 142 28.38 -24.31 -38.47
CA SER A 142 27.03 -24.19 -38.99
C SER A 142 25.99 -24.74 -38.01
N GLU A 143 24.81 -24.13 -38.03
CA GLU A 143 23.67 -24.44 -37.15
C GLU A 143 23.35 -25.94 -37.11
N ALA A 144 23.35 -26.61 -38.27
CA ALA A 144 23.06 -28.03 -38.41
C ALA A 144 24.11 -28.94 -37.75
N VAL A 145 25.39 -28.52 -37.76
CA VAL A 145 26.48 -29.30 -37.14
C VAL A 145 26.39 -29.21 -35.62
N LEU A 146 26.08 -28.03 -35.08
CA LEU A 146 25.88 -27.82 -33.65
C LEU A 146 24.68 -28.58 -33.11
N GLN A 147 23.54 -28.50 -33.82
CA GLN A 147 22.34 -29.24 -33.47
C GLN A 147 22.58 -30.75 -33.45
N LYS A 148 23.23 -31.29 -34.51
CA LYS A 148 23.53 -32.71 -34.61
C LYS A 148 24.49 -33.15 -33.51
N ARG A 149 25.54 -32.36 -33.24
CA ARG A 149 26.51 -32.67 -32.19
C ARG A 149 25.86 -32.68 -30.81
N PHE A 150 25.03 -31.68 -30.50
CA PHE A 150 24.31 -31.61 -29.23
C PHE A 150 23.39 -32.81 -29.00
N ASN A 151 22.66 -33.27 -30.03
CA ASN A 151 21.81 -34.47 -29.92
C ASN A 151 22.58 -35.80 -29.76
N THR A 152 23.91 -35.78 -29.90
CA THR A 152 24.77 -36.97 -29.79
C THR A 152 25.62 -36.96 -28.51
N ILE A 153 25.59 -35.86 -27.75
CA ILE A 153 26.23 -35.73 -26.43
C ILE A 153 25.22 -36.14 -25.37
#